data_AF-A0A1I2HXL1-F1
#
_entry.id   AF-A0A1I2HXL1-F1
#
_cell.length_a   1.000
_cell.length_b   1.000
_cell.length_c   1.000
_cell.angle_alpha   90.00
_cell.angle_beta   90.00
_cell.angle_gamma   90.00
#
_symmetry.space_group_name_H-M   'P 1'
#
loop_
_entity.id
_entity.type
_entity.pdbx_description
1 polymer ?
#
loop_
_entity_poly.entity_id
_entity_poly.type
_entity_poly.pdbx_seq_one_letter_code
_entity_poly.pdbx_strand_id
1 'polypeptide(L)'
;MYANIPKSQLKEEKKFQFNSEGLKLNLDWRTWKFTNKMYGYIMLTAVCGVVYIANVHYAERNIRKINKLQKEVELLRTDYTNMKATLILQGKRSVIRQKVSGFGLIENEKPVYKVIKNND
;
A
#
# COMPACT_ATOMS: atom_id res chain seq x y z
N MET A 1 55.86 0.31 -20.25
CA MET A 1 55.12 -0.92 -20.57
C MET A 1 55.24 -1.85 -19.38
N TYR A 2 54.11 -2.13 -18.72
CA TYR A 2 53.86 -3.07 -17.61
C TYR A 2 55.00 -3.36 -16.62
N ALA A 3 54.94 -2.67 -15.48
CA ALA A 3 55.75 -2.94 -14.31
C ALA A 3 55.47 -4.35 -13.78
N ASN A 4 56.55 -5.08 -13.49
CA ASN A 4 56.55 -6.37 -12.83
C ASN A 4 56.17 -6.14 -11.35
N ILE A 5 54.88 -6.20 -11.05
CA ILE A 5 54.37 -6.07 -9.69
C ILE A 5 54.88 -7.29 -8.91
N PRO A 6 55.58 -7.11 -7.78
CA PRO A 6 56.08 -8.23 -6.99
C PRO A 6 54.92 -9.15 -6.60
N LYS A 7 55.14 -10.47 -6.64
CA LYS A 7 54.15 -11.52 -6.28
C LYS A 7 53.59 -11.41 -4.84
N SER A 8 53.94 -10.37 -4.09
CA SER A 8 53.45 -10.06 -2.73
C SER A 8 51.96 -9.74 -2.65
N GLN A 9 51.24 -9.65 -3.78
CA GLN A 9 49.80 -9.37 -3.84
C GLN A 9 48.94 -10.52 -4.38
N LEU A 10 49.51 -11.70 -4.66
CA LEU A 10 48.67 -12.90 -4.86
C LEU A 10 48.28 -13.43 -3.48
N LYS A 11 47.16 -12.92 -2.99
CA LYS A 11 46.49 -13.35 -1.76
C LYS A 11 46.30 -14.86 -1.82
N GLU A 12 47.18 -15.58 -1.13
CA GLU A 12 47.10 -17.03 -0.96
C GLU A 12 45.67 -17.38 -0.56
N GLU A 13 45.04 -18.28 -1.31
CA GLU A 13 43.80 -18.90 -0.90
C GLU A 13 44.07 -19.65 0.39
N LYS A 14 43.75 -19.01 1.52
CA LYS A 14 43.74 -19.66 2.82
C LYS A 14 42.69 -20.75 2.75
N LYS A 15 43.11 -21.97 2.42
CA LYS A 15 42.28 -23.16 2.59
C LYS A 15 41.92 -23.21 4.06
N PHE A 16 40.67 -22.91 4.35
CA PHE A 16 40.11 -23.04 5.68
C PHE A 16 40.13 -24.53 6.04
N GLN A 17 41.23 -24.96 6.65
CA GLN A 17 41.36 -26.32 7.14
C GLN A 17 40.45 -26.44 8.37
N PHE A 18 39.30 -27.08 8.18
CA PHE A 18 38.39 -27.40 9.27
C PHE A 18 39.04 -28.52 10.10
N ASN A 19 39.84 -28.13 11.10
CA ASN A 19 40.44 -29.06 12.03
C ASN A 19 39.36 -29.55 13.02
N SER A 20 38.82 -30.74 12.76
CA SER A 20 37.81 -31.39 13.61
C SER A 20 38.35 -31.85 14.97
N GLU A 21 39.67 -31.88 15.15
CA GLU A 21 40.30 -32.30 16.40
C GLU A 21 40.22 -31.23 17.51
N GLY A 22 39.95 -29.97 17.14
CA GLY A 22 39.64 -28.88 18.09
C GLY A 22 38.20 -28.91 18.62
N LEU A 23 37.38 -29.84 18.15
CA LEU A 23 35.97 -29.99 18.52
C LEU A 23 35.77 -31.13 19.54
N LYS A 24 36.72 -31.30 20.46
CA LYS A 24 36.53 -32.19 21.62
C LYS A 24 35.55 -31.53 22.59
N LEU A 25 34.25 -31.79 22.35
CA LEU A 25 33.20 -31.54 23.32
C LEU A 25 33.45 -32.43 24.54
N ASN A 26 34.02 -31.85 25.59
CA ASN A 26 33.95 -32.46 26.91
C ASN A 26 32.46 -32.48 27.32
N LEU A 27 31.83 -33.64 27.19
CA LEU A 27 30.47 -33.90 27.68
C LEU A 27 30.50 -33.97 29.22
N ASP A 28 30.58 -32.80 29.85
CA ASP A 28 30.33 -32.65 31.28
C ASP A 28 28.80 -32.62 31.53
N TRP A 29 28.31 -33.32 32.54
CA TRP A 29 26.87 -33.39 32.86
C TRP A 29 26.26 -32.01 33.17
N ARG A 30 27.09 -31.04 33.59
CA ARG A 30 26.70 -29.65 33.78
C ARG A 30 26.26 -28.97 32.49
N THR A 31 26.96 -29.20 31.36
CA THR A 31 26.59 -28.56 30.08
C THR A 31 25.28 -29.12 29.55
N TRP A 32 25.00 -30.41 29.78
CA TRP A 32 23.74 -31.05 29.40
C TRP A 32 22.51 -30.40 30.03
N LYS A 33 22.61 -29.94 31.30
CA LYS A 33 21.52 -29.20 31.98
C LYS A 33 21.24 -27.83 31.35
N PHE A 34 22.27 -27.12 30.87
CA PHE A 34 22.10 -25.83 30.20
C PHE A 34 21.55 -26.00 28.77
N THR A 35 22.01 -27.02 28.04
CA THR A 35 21.57 -27.29 26.67
C THR A 35 20.07 -27.60 26.60
N ASN A 36 19.55 -28.41 27.53
CA ASN A 36 18.12 -28.73 27.58
C ASN A 36 17.25 -27.48 27.79
N LYS A 37 17.75 -26.47 28.51
CA LYS A 37 17.04 -25.20 28.70
C LYS A 37 17.06 -24.32 27.45
N MET A 38 18.15 -24.32 26.68
CA MET A 38 18.29 -23.46 25.49
C MET A 38 17.48 -23.96 24.28
N TYR A 39 17.29 -25.28 24.14
CA TYR A 39 16.55 -25.87 23.02
C TYR A 39 15.12 -25.31 22.89
N GLY A 40 14.39 -25.18 24.01
CA GLY A 40 13.03 -24.64 24.02
C GLY A 40 12.92 -23.19 23.56
N TYR A 41 13.88 -22.33 23.95
CA TYR A 41 13.88 -20.93 23.54
C TYR A 41 14.17 -20.75 22.05
N ILE A 42 15.08 -21.55 21.49
CA ILE A 42 15.38 -21.53 20.05
C ILE A 42 14.17 -22.00 19.25
N MET A 43 13.50 -23.06 19.71
CA MET A 43 12.28 -23.57 19.08
C MET A 43 11.14 -22.54 19.12
N LEU A 44 10.92 -21.89 20.27
CA LEU A 44 9.92 -20.82 20.39
C LEU A 44 10.22 -19.66 19.43
N THR A 45 11.48 -19.24 19.35
CA THR A 45 11.89 -18.13 18.47
C THR A 45 11.72 -18.49 17.00
N ALA A 46 12.03 -19.73 16.61
CA ALA A 46 11.80 -20.23 15.26
C ALA A 46 10.32 -20.19 14.90
N VAL A 47 9.43 -20.66 15.79
CA VAL A 47 7.97 -20.60 15.59
C VAL A 47 7.49 -19.15 15.46
N CYS A 48 7.95 -18.25 16.35
CA CYS A 48 7.65 -16.82 16.24
C CYS A 48 8.13 -16.23 14.91
N GLY A 49 9.31 -16.64 14.42
CA GLY A 49 9.83 -16.23 13.12
C GLY A 49 8.93 -16.66 11.97
N VAL A 50 8.45 -17.90 11.97
CA VAL A 50 7.51 -18.40 10.94
C VAL A 50 6.19 -17.63 11.00
N VAL A 51 5.63 -17.43 12.20
CA VAL A 51 4.37 -16.67 12.38
C VAL A 51 4.54 -15.22 11.89
N TYR A 52 5.69 -14.59 12.15
CA TYR A 52 5.98 -13.25 11.67
C TYR A 52 6.02 -13.18 10.14
N ILE A 53 6.77 -14.08 9.48
CA ILE A 53 6.86 -14.15 8.02
C ILE A 53 5.47 -14.38 7.41
N ALA A 54 4.69 -15.29 8.00
CA ALA A 54 3.32 -15.54 7.57
C ALA A 54 2.47 -14.27 7.67
N ASN A 55 2.47 -13.60 8.82
CA ASN A 55 1.69 -12.39 9.05
C ASN A 55 2.05 -11.25 8.08
N VAL A 56 3.33 -11.05 7.78
CA VAL A 56 3.78 -10.06 6.80
C VAL A 56 3.19 -10.35 5.41
N HIS A 57 3.23 -11.61 4.97
CA HIS A 57 2.67 -11.99 3.67
C HIS A 57 1.15 -11.79 3.61
N TYR A 58 0.43 -12.07 4.71
CA TYR A 58 -1.00 -11.78 4.82
C TYR A 58 -1.28 -10.27 4.77
N ALA A 59 -0.50 -9.47 5.50
CA ALA A 59 -0.63 -8.01 5.50
C ALA A 59 -0.40 -7.43 4.10
N GLU A 60 0.64 -7.88 3.38
CA GLU A 60 0.94 -7.39 2.04
C GLU A 60 -0.19 -7.71 1.03
N ARG A 61 -0.79 -8.90 1.13
CA ARG A 61 -1.95 -9.27 0.31
C ARG A 61 -3.16 -8.40 0.62
N ASN A 62 -3.40 -8.10 1.89
CA ASN A 62 -4.51 -7.26 2.32
C ASN A 62 -4.32 -5.80 1.90
N ILE A 63 -3.12 -5.24 2.05
CA ILE A 63 -2.78 -3.88 1.60
C ILE A 63 -3.02 -3.74 0.10
N ARG A 64 -2.60 -4.73 -0.70
CA ARG A 64 -2.87 -4.72 -2.15
C ARG A 64 -4.37 -4.73 -2.48
N LYS A 65 -5.18 -5.47 -1.73
CA LYS A 65 -6.64 -5.47 -1.90
C LYS A 65 -7.26 -4.14 -1.51
N ILE A 66 -6.84 -3.57 -0.37
CA ILE A 66 -7.30 -2.27 0.12
C ILE A 66 -7.01 -1.18 -0.92
N ASN A 67 -5.80 -1.14 -1.46
CA ASN A 67 -5.42 -0.13 -2.46
C ASN A 67 -6.27 -0.24 -3.74
N LYS A 68 -6.60 -1.47 -4.19
CA LYS A 68 -7.50 -1.67 -5.34
C LYS A 68 -8.91 -1.16 -5.05
N LEU A 69 -9.48 -1.55 -3.91
CA LEU A 69 -10.82 -1.14 -3.50
C LEU A 69 -10.92 0.38 -3.32
N GLN A 70 -9.91 1.01 -2.72
CA GLN A 70 -9.86 2.47 -2.59
C GLN A 70 -9.89 3.17 -3.95
N LYS A 71 -9.12 2.67 -4.92
CA LYS A 71 -9.11 3.21 -6.28
C LYS A 71 -10.47 3.04 -6.96
N GLU A 72 -11.12 1.89 -6.81
CA GLU A 72 -12.47 1.66 -7.35
C GLU A 72 -13.51 2.62 -6.76
N VAL A 73 -13.47 2.85 -5.45
CA VAL A 73 -14.37 3.79 -4.77
C VAL A 73 -14.11 5.24 -5.22
N GLU A 74 -12.85 5.61 -5.40
CA GLU A 74 -12.47 6.95 -5.87
C GLU A 74 -12.94 7.20 -7.31
N LEU A 75 -12.79 6.21 -8.20
CA LEU A 75 -13.32 6.27 -9.57
C LEU A 75 -14.84 6.45 -9.56
N LEU A 76 -15.56 5.64 -8.78
CA LEU A 76 -17.01 5.73 -8.69
C LEU A 76 -17.48 7.09 -8.13
N ARG A 77 -16.77 7.62 -7.13
CA ARG A 77 -17.05 8.95 -6.57
C ARG A 77 -16.82 10.06 -7.60
N THR A 78 -15.77 9.93 -8.40
CA THR A 78 -15.45 10.88 -9.46
C THR A 78 -16.54 10.86 -10.54
N ASP A 79 -16.97 9.68 -10.97
CA ASP A 79 -18.05 9.52 -11.95
C ASP A 79 -19.37 10.12 -11.45
N TYR A 80 -19.74 9.85 -10.19
CA TYR A 80 -20.92 10.46 -9.59
C TYR A 80 -20.83 11.99 -9.57
N THR A 81 -19.68 12.53 -9.19
CA THR A 81 -19.47 13.99 -9.12
C THR A 81 -19.55 14.60 -10.52
N ASN A 82 -18.99 13.95 -11.53
CA ASN A 82 -19.07 14.35 -12.93
C ASN A 82 -20.53 14.34 -13.42
N MET A 83 -21.27 13.24 -13.21
CA MET A 83 -22.68 13.14 -13.59
C MET A 83 -23.52 14.22 -12.91
N LYS A 84 -23.35 14.43 -11.61
CA LYS A 84 -24.02 15.51 -10.87
C LYS A 84 -23.71 16.89 -11.44
N ALA A 85 -22.44 17.17 -11.76
CA ALA A 85 -22.04 18.43 -12.36
C ALA A 85 -22.72 18.64 -13.73
N THR A 86 -22.78 17.61 -14.58
CA THR A 86 -23.48 17.70 -15.87
C THR A 86 -24.98 17.97 -15.70
N LEU A 87 -25.63 17.33 -14.73
CA LEU A 87 -27.04 17.57 -14.42
C LEU A 87 -27.29 19.03 -14.03
N ILE A 88 -26.46 19.56 -13.12
CA ILE A 88 -26.57 20.97 -12.69
C ILE A 88 -26.35 21.92 -13.87
N LEU A 89 -25.37 21.65 -14.73
CA LEU A 89 -25.10 22.45 -15.92
C LEU A 89 -26.28 22.41 -16.90
N GLN A 90 -26.88 21.24 -17.13
CA GLN A 90 -28.07 21.11 -17.97
C GLN A 90 -29.29 21.80 -17.37
N GLY A 91 -29.40 21.84 -16.04
CA GLY A 91 -30.46 22.54 -15.31
C GLY A 91 -30.28 24.05 -15.21
N LYS A 92 -29.13 24.62 -15.61
CA LYS A 92 -28.93 26.08 -15.58
C LYS A 92 -29.85 26.77 -16.59
N ARG A 93 -30.59 27.77 -16.12
CA ARG A 93 -31.52 28.59 -16.92
C ARG A 93 -30.87 29.16 -18.19
N SER A 94 -29.61 29.59 -18.11
CA SER A 94 -28.86 30.10 -19.27
C SER A 94 -28.59 29.03 -20.35
N VAL A 95 -28.26 27.80 -19.95
CA VAL A 95 -28.01 26.69 -20.88
C VAL A 95 -29.32 26.21 -21.49
N ILE A 96 -30.39 26.15 -20.70
CA ILE A 96 -31.73 25.83 -21.18
C ILE A 96 -32.20 26.89 -22.18
N ARG A 97 -32.05 28.18 -21.87
CA ARG A 97 -32.36 29.29 -22.79
C ARG A 97 -31.64 29.14 -24.12
N GLN A 98 -30.34 28.83 -24.09
CA GLN A 98 -29.56 28.66 -25.32
C GLN A 98 -29.98 27.42 -26.13
N LYS A 99 -30.39 26.32 -25.48
CA LYS A 99 -30.92 25.14 -26.18
C LYS A 99 -32.32 25.35 -26.75
N VAL A 100 -33.12 26.17 -26.07
CA VAL A 100 -34.55 26.38 -26.35
C VAL A 100 -34.78 27.58 -27.28
N SER A 101 -33.78 28.46 -27.47
CA SER A 101 -33.83 29.59 -28.41
C SER A 101 -34.03 29.19 -29.87
N GLY A 102 -33.51 28.02 -30.28
CA GLY A 102 -33.76 27.44 -31.61
C GLY A 102 -35.22 27.05 -31.85
N PHE A 103 -36.01 26.89 -30.78
CA PHE A 103 -37.44 26.57 -30.84
C PHE A 103 -38.34 27.82 -30.70
N GLY A 104 -37.76 29.04 -30.71
CA GLY A 104 -38.52 30.30 -30.67
C GLY A 104 -39.11 30.67 -29.31
N LEU A 105 -38.71 29.97 -28.24
CA LEU A 105 -39.19 30.16 -26.88
C LEU A 105 -38.32 31.17 -26.13
N ILE A 106 -38.94 32.20 -25.55
CA ILE A 106 -38.27 33.35 -24.91
C ILE A 106 -38.44 33.25 -23.38
N GLU A 107 -37.36 33.43 -22.62
CA GLU A 107 -37.41 33.39 -21.16
C GLU A 107 -37.98 34.70 -20.59
N ASN A 108 -38.82 34.60 -19.57
CA ASN A 108 -39.40 35.76 -18.89
C ASN A 108 -38.34 36.41 -17.97
N GLU A 109 -37.74 37.52 -18.41
CA GLU A 109 -36.67 38.21 -17.69
C GLU A 109 -37.15 39.01 -16.47
N LYS A 110 -38.47 39.20 -16.32
CA LYS A 110 -39.04 39.98 -15.22
C LYS A 110 -39.39 39.07 -14.04
N PRO A 111 -38.98 39.40 -12.80
CA PRO A 111 -39.38 38.65 -11.62
C PRO A 111 -40.91 38.67 -11.48
N VAL A 112 -41.50 37.50 -11.20
CA VAL A 112 -42.96 37.35 -11.05
C VAL A 112 -43.42 38.11 -9.80
N TYR A 113 -44.30 39.08 -9.99
CA TYR A 113 -44.89 39.83 -8.88
C TYR A 113 -45.84 38.93 -8.10
N LYS A 114 -45.54 38.68 -6.82
CA LYS A 114 -46.46 38.00 -5.91
C LYS A 114 -47.56 38.99 -5.54
N VAL A 115 -48.76 38.79 -6.08
CA VAL A 115 -49.93 39.57 -5.68
C VAL A 115 -50.33 39.08 -4.29
N ILE A 116 -50.12 39.93 -3.27
CA ILE A 116 -50.57 39.68 -1.90
C ILE A 116 -51.91 40.39 -1.78
N LYS A 117 -52.99 39.65 -1.51
CA LYS A 117 -54.29 40.24 -1.18
C LYS A 117 -54.22 40.73 0.26
N ASN A 118 -54.23 42.04 0.47
CA ASN A 118 -54.52 42.61 1.77
C ASN A 118 -56.03 42.49 1.99
N ASN A 119 -56.42 41.76 3.04
CA ASN A 119 -57.79 41.75 3.51
C ASN A 119 -57.93 42.97 4.44
N ASP A 120 -58.61 44.01 3.94
CA ASP A 120 -59.27 45.02 4.78
C ASP A 120 -60.69 44.51 5.15
#